data_AF-A0A9X8EDA1-F1
#
_entry.id   AF-A0A9X8EDA1-F1
#
_cell.length_a   1.000
_cell.length_b   1.000
_cell.length_c   1.000
_cell.angle_alpha   90.00
_cell.angle_beta   90.00
_cell.angle_gamma   90.00
#
_symmetry.space_group_name_H-M   'P 1'
#
loop_
_entity.id
_entity.type
_entity.pdbx_description
1 polymer ?
#
loop_
_entity_poly.entity_id
_entity_poly.type
_entity_poly.pdbx_seq_one_letter_code
_entity_poly.pdbx_strand_id
1 'polypeptide(L)'
;MEVLRSAILSEIQALVHVFRQDYVKLKSTQLQGLASLRVHVYQWTDLADFESQTVLRPFLDIVRNENTTGPLTRTAMESVCTILQAYESSTTSTSGLSMQYALSDVVDAVTQCRFQETDPESDQYVLLMVVRVLDMVMQCRDATRQLHAGTMWHVVESLYGISRSYEVTHLAMLSFLMHTTTTDNNIYQVTSSLSVGMATLPLWRLLWVHLGPHLTWQWEALVLGGIVPVLTTCLNDQDEHHDDRHMTWKVEVAQLMVDFLRDPLFVIDGFITYDCAPNPRANVVAAVLDALFFEAIETSGYDGHSETTELACLGVLNALQMLYRRAQLHQQHLSCGGERLPSPETLLAQRQRKQLFQDAITTFNTKPSAGIDLLASSGFLPTPVTPHALGKLPQPESSPRSKAPITNNQSKPRHDSIEFRAQLRQAYVETFELHQMPLVDALRTFLGAFRLPGEAQQIDRILEAFATHCRERDLFGCVDVAYLLSFSMIMLNTDLHNANIRADKKMSCADFVKNNVNYGLSNQGTPLPEPFLISIYHNIATNQFRTSDTDPFGPDRY
;
A
#
# COMPACT_ATOMS: atom_id res chain seq x y z
N MET A 1 -1.02 2.21 -41.27
CA MET A 1 -2.33 1.98 -41.92
C MET A 1 -2.43 0.58 -42.49
N GLU A 2 -1.62 0.21 -43.48
CA GLU A 2 -1.67 -1.14 -44.09
C GLU A 2 -1.43 -2.27 -43.09
N VAL A 3 -0.52 -2.07 -42.13
CA VAL A 3 -0.28 -3.01 -41.01
C VAL A 3 -1.55 -3.23 -40.19
N LEU A 4 -2.20 -2.14 -39.76
CA LEU A 4 -3.44 -2.18 -38.96
C LEU A 4 -4.60 -2.81 -39.74
N ARG A 5 -4.76 -2.44 -41.02
CA ARG A 5 -5.78 -3.01 -41.92
C ARG A 5 -5.57 -4.51 -42.11
N SER A 6 -4.34 -4.94 -42.40
CA SER A 6 -3.99 -6.34 -42.61
C SER A 6 -4.22 -7.16 -41.34
N ALA A 7 -3.84 -6.63 -40.18
CA ALA A 7 -4.07 -7.27 -38.88
C ALA A 7 -5.57 -7.49 -38.65
N ILE A 8 -6.40 -6.44 -38.75
CA ILE A 8 -7.85 -6.54 -38.51
C ILE A 8 -8.51 -7.54 -39.47
N LEU A 9 -8.19 -7.49 -40.77
CA LEU A 9 -8.76 -8.43 -41.75
C LEU A 9 -8.35 -9.88 -41.49
N SER A 10 -7.10 -10.10 -41.06
CA SER A 10 -6.61 -11.43 -40.66
C SER A 10 -7.37 -11.96 -39.44
N GLU A 11 -7.56 -11.12 -38.43
CA GLU A 11 -8.27 -11.50 -37.20
C GLU A 11 -9.76 -11.78 -37.45
N ILE A 12 -10.42 -11.01 -38.31
CA ILE A 12 -11.79 -11.33 -38.75
C ILE A 12 -11.85 -12.71 -39.40
N GLN A 13 -10.86 -13.05 -40.24
CA GLN A 13 -10.80 -14.34 -40.92
C GLN A 13 -10.53 -15.49 -39.94
N ALA A 14 -9.65 -15.30 -38.96
CA ALA A 14 -9.39 -16.27 -37.90
C ALA A 14 -10.67 -16.61 -37.11
N LEU A 15 -11.41 -15.59 -36.67
CA LEU A 15 -12.68 -15.81 -35.97
C LEU A 15 -13.73 -16.51 -36.85
N VAL A 16 -13.89 -16.10 -38.11
CA VAL A 16 -14.83 -16.75 -39.03
C VAL A 16 -14.48 -18.22 -39.26
N HIS A 17 -13.18 -18.58 -39.23
CA HIS A 17 -12.77 -19.98 -39.31
C HIS A 17 -13.21 -20.77 -38.08
N VAL A 18 -12.96 -20.28 -36.87
CA VAL A 18 -13.35 -20.95 -35.61
C VAL A 18 -14.87 -21.07 -35.51
N PHE A 19 -15.61 -20.02 -35.89
CA PHE A 19 -17.07 -20.04 -35.99
C PHE A 19 -17.62 -21.17 -36.88
N ARG A 20 -16.92 -21.52 -37.96
CA ARG A 20 -17.34 -22.61 -38.87
C ARG A 20 -17.04 -24.00 -38.31
N GLN A 21 -16.05 -24.13 -37.43
CA GLN A 21 -15.65 -25.39 -36.82
C GLN A 21 -16.53 -25.77 -35.64
N ASP A 22 -16.91 -24.80 -34.80
CA ASP A 22 -17.60 -25.08 -33.54
C ASP A 22 -19.12 -25.37 -33.70
N TYR A 23 -19.67 -25.38 -34.92
CA TYR A 23 -21.10 -25.65 -35.22
C TYR A 23 -22.10 -24.93 -34.29
N VAL A 24 -21.73 -23.79 -33.74
CA VAL A 24 -22.54 -23.14 -32.72
C VAL A 24 -23.75 -22.49 -33.37
N LYS A 25 -24.95 -22.74 -32.82
CA LYS A 25 -26.19 -22.01 -33.11
C LYS A 25 -26.14 -20.56 -32.56
N LEU A 26 -25.01 -19.89 -32.67
CA LEU A 26 -24.91 -18.46 -32.36
C LEU A 26 -25.63 -17.70 -33.47
N LYS A 27 -26.53 -16.80 -33.06
CA LYS A 27 -27.42 -16.04 -33.95
C LYS A 27 -26.60 -15.30 -35.02
N SER A 28 -27.22 -15.04 -36.17
CA SER A 28 -26.65 -14.34 -37.33
C SER A 28 -25.96 -13.01 -37.01
N THR A 29 -26.22 -12.43 -35.84
CA THR A 29 -25.83 -11.09 -35.41
C THR A 29 -24.32 -10.89 -35.22
N GLN A 30 -23.59 -11.81 -34.60
CA GLN A 30 -22.14 -11.65 -34.38
C GLN A 30 -21.36 -11.77 -35.70
N LEU A 31 -21.74 -12.74 -36.54
CA LEU A 31 -21.19 -12.90 -37.89
C LEU A 31 -21.55 -11.71 -38.79
N GLN A 32 -22.74 -11.13 -38.65
CA GLN A 32 -23.12 -9.89 -39.32
C GLN A 32 -22.27 -8.70 -38.86
N GLY A 33 -21.95 -8.61 -37.57
CA GLY A 33 -21.03 -7.61 -37.02
C GLY A 33 -19.63 -7.69 -37.64
N LEU A 34 -19.04 -8.89 -37.66
CA LEU A 34 -17.73 -9.13 -38.29
C LEU A 34 -17.76 -8.86 -39.81
N ALA A 35 -18.84 -9.26 -40.49
CA ALA A 35 -19.00 -9.01 -41.92
C ALA A 35 -19.14 -7.51 -42.25
N SER A 36 -19.86 -6.76 -41.41
CA SER A 36 -20.03 -5.31 -41.56
C SER A 36 -18.71 -4.59 -41.31
N LEU A 37 -17.98 -4.98 -40.27
CA LEU A 37 -16.65 -4.44 -40.00
C LEU A 37 -15.69 -4.72 -41.16
N ARG A 38 -15.72 -5.93 -41.72
CA ARG A 38 -14.89 -6.28 -42.88
C ARG A 38 -15.12 -5.35 -44.07
N VAL A 39 -16.39 -5.06 -44.40
CA VAL A 39 -16.73 -4.12 -45.49
C VAL A 39 -16.24 -2.71 -45.17
N HIS A 40 -16.43 -2.27 -43.93
CA HIS A 40 -15.98 -0.96 -43.47
C HIS A 40 -14.45 -0.79 -43.57
N VAL A 41 -13.68 -1.79 -43.13
CA VAL A 41 -12.21 -1.80 -43.19
C VAL A 41 -11.68 -1.80 -44.64
N TYR A 42 -12.40 -2.43 -45.57
CA TYR A 42 -12.06 -2.35 -47.01
C TYR A 42 -12.26 -0.96 -47.60
N GLN A 43 -13.14 -0.14 -47.02
CA GLN A 43 -13.42 1.21 -47.51
C GLN A 43 -12.46 2.26 -46.97
N TRP A 44 -11.59 1.91 -46.02
CA TRP A 44 -10.60 2.83 -45.48
C TRP A 44 -9.68 3.37 -46.58
N THR A 45 -9.36 4.64 -46.48
CA THR A 45 -8.44 5.35 -47.37
C THR A 45 -7.25 5.90 -46.59
N ASP A 46 -7.45 6.32 -45.35
CA ASP A 46 -6.42 6.90 -44.48
C ASP A 46 -6.51 6.38 -43.03
N LEU A 47 -5.52 6.73 -42.20
CA LEU A 47 -5.51 6.47 -40.75
C LEU A 47 -6.63 7.19 -40.01
N ALA A 48 -7.17 8.29 -40.56
CA ALA A 48 -8.31 9.00 -39.97
C ALA A 48 -9.62 8.19 -39.99
N ASP A 49 -9.71 7.18 -40.86
CA ASP A 49 -10.87 6.28 -40.94
C ASP A 49 -10.86 5.21 -39.82
N PHE A 50 -9.78 5.15 -39.03
CA PHE A 50 -9.69 4.24 -37.89
C PHE A 50 -10.50 4.78 -36.70
N GLU A 51 -11.65 4.15 -36.46
CA GLU A 51 -12.46 4.39 -35.26
C GLU A 51 -12.32 3.19 -34.30
N SER A 52 -11.60 3.40 -33.19
CA SER A 52 -11.19 2.35 -32.25
C SER A 52 -12.36 1.55 -31.67
N GLN A 53 -13.47 2.21 -31.32
CA GLN A 53 -14.67 1.53 -30.81
C GLN A 53 -15.37 0.69 -31.88
N THR A 54 -15.53 1.22 -33.10
CA THR A 54 -16.18 0.50 -34.21
C THR A 54 -15.39 -0.74 -34.60
N VAL A 55 -14.06 -0.69 -34.51
CA VAL A 55 -13.17 -1.82 -34.82
C VAL A 55 -13.23 -2.90 -33.74
N LEU A 56 -13.14 -2.54 -32.46
CA LEU A 56 -13.06 -3.52 -31.38
C LEU A 56 -14.43 -4.12 -31.01
N ARG A 57 -15.52 -3.37 -31.17
CA ARG A 57 -16.86 -3.77 -30.72
C ARG A 57 -17.30 -5.18 -31.17
N PRO A 58 -17.16 -5.59 -32.45
CA PRO A 58 -17.57 -6.94 -32.87
C PRO A 58 -16.81 -8.07 -32.17
N PHE A 59 -15.57 -7.84 -31.74
CA PHE A 59 -14.78 -8.80 -30.96
C PHE A 59 -15.23 -8.82 -29.51
N LEU A 60 -15.46 -7.65 -28.92
CA LEU A 60 -15.95 -7.51 -27.54
C LEU A 60 -17.36 -8.09 -27.35
N ASP A 61 -18.22 -7.97 -28.36
CA ASP A 61 -19.56 -8.57 -28.35
C ASP A 61 -19.52 -10.12 -28.35
N ILE A 62 -18.44 -10.72 -28.84
CA ILE A 62 -18.19 -12.16 -28.72
C ILE A 62 -17.74 -12.48 -27.29
N VAL A 63 -16.80 -11.71 -26.74
CA VAL A 63 -16.27 -11.90 -25.37
C VAL A 63 -17.36 -11.77 -24.29
N ARG A 64 -18.32 -10.86 -24.47
CA ARG A 64 -19.43 -10.64 -23.52
C ARG A 64 -20.54 -11.69 -23.60
N ASN A 65 -20.52 -12.56 -24.60
CA ASN A 65 -21.67 -13.42 -24.89
C ASN A 65 -21.57 -14.76 -24.16
N GLU A 66 -22.45 -14.96 -23.19
CA GLU A 66 -22.54 -16.19 -22.37
C GLU A 66 -22.69 -17.50 -23.18
N ASN A 67 -23.12 -17.42 -24.45
CA ASN A 67 -23.32 -18.58 -25.32
C ASN A 67 -22.12 -18.89 -26.23
N THR A 68 -21.00 -18.19 -26.11
CA THR A 68 -19.78 -18.51 -26.88
C THR A 68 -18.99 -19.60 -26.19
N THR A 69 -18.35 -20.46 -26.97
CA THR A 69 -17.48 -21.54 -26.46
C THR A 69 -16.15 -20.96 -25.97
N GLY A 70 -15.43 -21.69 -25.11
CA GLY A 70 -14.09 -21.29 -24.66
C GLY A 70 -13.12 -20.98 -25.82
N PRO A 71 -12.99 -21.83 -26.86
CA PRO A 71 -12.09 -21.58 -27.99
C PRO A 71 -12.44 -20.32 -28.80
N LEU A 72 -13.73 -20.06 -29.00
CA LEU A 72 -14.21 -18.88 -29.72
C LEU A 72 -13.95 -17.59 -28.92
N THR A 73 -14.21 -17.63 -27.62
CA THR A 73 -13.98 -16.53 -26.68
C THR A 73 -12.48 -16.20 -26.60
N ARG A 74 -11.62 -17.23 -26.48
CA ARG A 74 -10.16 -17.10 -26.51
C ARG A 74 -9.67 -16.44 -27.80
N THR A 75 -10.14 -16.93 -28.95
CA THR A 75 -9.74 -16.40 -30.27
C THR A 75 -10.14 -14.93 -30.41
N ALA A 76 -11.32 -14.54 -29.90
CA ALA A 76 -11.74 -13.15 -29.91
C ALA A 76 -10.83 -12.24 -29.06
N MET A 77 -10.40 -12.71 -27.89
CA MET A 77 -9.44 -11.99 -27.05
C MET A 77 -8.03 -11.91 -27.67
N GLU A 78 -7.57 -12.98 -28.34
CA GLU A 78 -6.32 -12.97 -29.11
C GLU A 78 -6.37 -11.92 -30.22
N SER A 79 -7.49 -11.83 -30.94
CA SER A 79 -7.73 -10.80 -31.94
C SER A 79 -7.69 -9.39 -31.35
N VAL A 80 -8.27 -9.17 -30.18
CA VAL A 80 -8.16 -7.88 -29.46
C VAL A 80 -6.70 -7.56 -29.18
N CYS A 81 -5.91 -8.51 -28.66
CA CYS A 81 -4.48 -8.29 -28.40
C CYS A 81 -3.70 -7.92 -29.67
N THR A 82 -3.89 -8.66 -30.77
CA THR A 82 -3.22 -8.41 -32.04
C THR A 82 -3.56 -7.01 -32.59
N ILE A 83 -4.83 -6.59 -32.47
CA ILE A 83 -5.27 -5.26 -32.91
C ILE A 83 -4.63 -4.15 -32.05
N LEU A 84 -4.59 -4.32 -30.72
CA LEU A 84 -3.93 -3.36 -29.82
C LEU A 84 -2.42 -3.25 -30.11
N GLN A 85 -1.74 -4.37 -30.38
CA GLN A 85 -0.32 -4.37 -30.76
C GLN A 85 -0.07 -3.72 -32.13
N ALA A 86 -0.94 -3.98 -33.11
CA ALA A 86 -0.88 -3.36 -34.43
C ALA A 86 -1.11 -1.84 -34.35
N TYR A 87 -1.94 -1.39 -33.42
CA TYR A 87 -2.12 0.03 -33.10
C TYR A 87 -0.84 0.65 -32.53
N GLU A 88 -0.27 0.07 -31.46
CA GLU A 88 0.94 0.59 -30.79
C GLU A 88 2.16 0.65 -31.72
N SER A 89 2.32 -0.34 -32.61
CA SER A 89 3.39 -0.34 -33.61
C SER A 89 3.19 0.70 -34.72
N SER A 90 1.95 1.13 -34.97
CA SER A 90 1.61 2.10 -36.02
C SER A 90 1.70 3.56 -35.56
N THR A 91 1.70 3.83 -34.25
CA THR A 91 1.67 5.19 -33.67
C THR A 91 3.03 5.60 -33.09
N THR A 92 4.05 5.70 -33.94
CA THR A 92 5.42 5.99 -33.47
C THR A 92 5.67 7.45 -33.10
N SER A 93 4.98 8.44 -33.70
CA SER A 93 5.15 9.86 -33.34
C SER A 93 3.95 10.71 -33.77
N THR A 94 3.22 11.30 -32.82
CA THR A 94 2.35 12.50 -33.03
C THR A 94 1.15 12.38 -33.99
N SER A 95 0.31 11.35 -33.88
CA SER A 95 -1.02 11.32 -34.51
C SER A 95 -2.12 11.08 -33.47
N GLY A 96 -3.02 12.06 -33.30
CA GLY A 96 -4.07 12.12 -32.27
C GLY A 96 -5.25 11.16 -32.43
N LEU A 97 -4.98 9.88 -32.70
CA LEU A 97 -5.99 8.83 -32.58
C LEU A 97 -6.11 8.47 -31.10
N SER A 98 -7.28 8.63 -30.50
CA SER A 98 -7.52 8.26 -29.10
C SER A 98 -8.18 6.88 -29.02
N MET A 99 -7.68 6.03 -28.13
CA MET A 99 -8.31 4.76 -27.76
C MET A 99 -8.98 4.82 -26.38
N GLN A 100 -9.19 6.00 -25.79
CA GLN A 100 -9.67 6.14 -24.41
C GLN A 100 -10.91 5.30 -24.11
N TYR A 101 -11.99 5.50 -24.88
CA TYR A 101 -13.25 4.80 -24.65
C TYR A 101 -13.15 3.33 -25.06
N ALA A 102 -12.39 3.03 -26.11
CA ALA A 102 -12.21 1.68 -26.60
C ALA A 102 -11.43 0.79 -25.61
N LEU A 103 -10.42 1.33 -24.91
CA LEU A 103 -9.70 0.61 -23.84
C LEU A 103 -10.60 0.36 -22.63
N SER A 104 -11.46 1.31 -22.27
CA SER A 104 -12.47 1.08 -21.22
C SER A 104 -13.45 -0.01 -21.64
N ASP A 105 -13.92 0.00 -22.89
CA ASP A 105 -14.82 -1.04 -23.42
C ASP A 105 -14.15 -2.43 -23.39
N VAL A 106 -12.84 -2.51 -23.69
CA VAL A 106 -12.07 -3.75 -23.60
C VAL A 106 -12.02 -4.25 -22.16
N VAL A 107 -11.65 -3.38 -21.20
CA VAL A 107 -11.63 -3.74 -19.78
C VAL A 107 -13.01 -4.23 -19.35
N ASP A 108 -14.08 -3.47 -19.63
CA ASP A 108 -15.44 -3.84 -19.24
C ASP A 108 -15.87 -5.18 -19.86
N ALA A 109 -15.53 -5.43 -21.14
CA ALA A 109 -15.87 -6.70 -21.80
C ALA A 109 -15.13 -7.89 -21.18
N VAL A 110 -13.85 -7.72 -20.89
CA VAL A 110 -12.97 -8.79 -20.40
C VAL A 110 -13.24 -9.11 -18.93
N THR A 111 -13.52 -8.08 -18.12
CA THR A 111 -13.89 -8.23 -16.70
C THR A 111 -15.28 -8.84 -16.50
N GLN A 112 -16.20 -8.57 -17.42
CA GLN A 112 -17.54 -9.17 -17.44
C GLN A 112 -17.64 -10.40 -18.36
N CYS A 113 -16.49 -10.96 -18.78
CA CYS A 113 -16.45 -12.10 -19.68
C CYS A 113 -17.21 -13.29 -19.08
N ARG A 114 -18.11 -13.84 -19.87
CA ARG A 114 -18.89 -15.04 -19.55
C ARG A 114 -18.97 -15.88 -20.82
N PHE A 115 -18.74 -17.17 -20.69
CA PHE A 115 -18.76 -18.10 -21.80
C PHE A 115 -19.35 -19.43 -21.36
N GLN A 116 -19.78 -20.22 -22.32
CA GLN A 116 -20.35 -21.54 -22.08
C GLN A 116 -19.24 -22.49 -21.63
N GLU A 117 -19.36 -23.05 -20.42
CA GLU A 117 -18.47 -24.11 -19.94
C GLU A 117 -18.50 -25.29 -20.92
N THR A 118 -17.34 -25.61 -21.46
CA THR A 118 -17.19 -26.64 -22.49
C THR A 118 -16.22 -27.71 -22.04
N ASP A 119 -14.96 -27.35 -21.84
CA ASP A 119 -13.91 -28.25 -21.39
C ASP A 119 -12.96 -27.51 -20.43
N PRO A 120 -12.59 -28.12 -19.28
CA PRO A 120 -11.83 -27.43 -18.25
C PRO A 120 -10.47 -26.89 -18.70
N GLU A 121 -9.82 -27.49 -19.71
CA GLU A 121 -8.53 -27.02 -20.22
C GLU A 121 -8.70 -25.73 -21.03
N SER A 122 -9.61 -25.72 -22.01
CA SER A 122 -9.96 -24.52 -22.79
C SER A 122 -10.45 -23.38 -21.91
N ASP A 123 -11.27 -23.70 -20.91
CA ASP A 123 -11.85 -22.72 -19.99
C ASP A 123 -10.75 -22.04 -19.13
N GLN A 124 -9.68 -22.76 -18.76
CA GLN A 124 -8.49 -22.19 -18.12
C GLN A 124 -7.69 -21.26 -19.05
N TYR A 125 -7.57 -21.59 -20.34
CA TYR A 125 -6.90 -20.72 -21.30
C TYR A 125 -7.63 -19.39 -21.52
N VAL A 126 -8.97 -19.38 -21.43
CA VAL A 126 -9.75 -18.13 -21.50
C VAL A 126 -9.37 -17.20 -20.36
N LEU A 127 -9.20 -17.72 -19.14
CA LEU A 127 -8.82 -16.90 -17.98
C LEU A 127 -7.40 -16.37 -18.07
N LEU A 128 -6.45 -17.18 -18.55
CA LEU A 128 -5.10 -16.68 -18.84
C LEU A 128 -5.15 -15.57 -19.90
N MET A 129 -6.06 -15.68 -20.86
CA MET A 129 -6.25 -14.68 -21.89
C MET A 129 -6.89 -13.39 -21.35
N VAL A 130 -7.81 -13.48 -20.38
CA VAL A 130 -8.34 -12.33 -19.64
C VAL A 130 -7.19 -11.53 -19.01
N VAL A 131 -6.29 -12.20 -18.28
CA VAL A 131 -5.12 -11.56 -17.66
C VAL A 131 -4.21 -10.93 -18.72
N ARG A 132 -3.96 -11.64 -19.84
CA ARG A 132 -3.12 -11.15 -20.93
C ARG A 132 -3.69 -9.92 -21.64
N VAL A 133 -5.01 -9.87 -21.86
CA VAL A 133 -5.65 -8.70 -22.46
C VAL A 133 -5.58 -7.51 -21.49
N LEU A 134 -5.83 -7.73 -20.20
CA LEU A 134 -5.73 -6.67 -19.19
C LEU A 134 -4.29 -6.13 -19.10
N ASP A 135 -3.27 -6.99 -19.12
CA ASP A 135 -1.86 -6.60 -19.19
C ASP A 135 -1.55 -5.78 -20.47
N MET A 136 -2.03 -6.23 -21.64
CA MET A 136 -1.86 -5.50 -22.90
C MET A 136 -2.50 -4.11 -22.84
N VAL A 137 -3.70 -3.98 -22.29
CA VAL A 137 -4.38 -2.69 -22.10
C VAL A 137 -3.57 -1.78 -21.18
N MET A 138 -2.93 -2.31 -20.13
CA MET A 138 -2.06 -1.51 -19.25
C MET A 138 -0.74 -1.10 -19.91
N GLN A 139 -0.24 -1.89 -20.86
CA GLN A 139 0.98 -1.57 -21.61
C GLN A 139 0.74 -0.53 -22.72
N CYS A 140 -0.51 -0.25 -23.09
CA CYS A 140 -0.83 0.78 -24.08
C CYS A 140 -0.42 2.19 -23.59
N ARG A 141 0.18 2.98 -24.48
CA ARG A 141 0.70 4.33 -24.15
C ARG A 141 -0.39 5.28 -23.64
N ASP A 142 -1.59 5.16 -24.19
CA ASP A 142 -2.75 6.00 -23.84
C ASP A 142 -3.43 5.60 -22.52
N ALA A 143 -3.19 4.38 -22.03
CA ALA A 143 -3.86 3.84 -20.84
C ALA A 143 -3.51 4.60 -19.56
N THR A 144 -2.23 4.94 -19.38
CA THR A 144 -1.71 5.67 -18.20
C THR A 144 -2.27 7.08 -18.02
N ARG A 145 -2.71 7.73 -19.11
CA ARG A 145 -3.15 9.13 -19.09
C ARG A 145 -4.66 9.31 -19.24
N GLN A 146 -5.36 8.32 -19.78
CA GLN A 146 -6.75 8.49 -20.24
C GLN A 146 -7.76 7.52 -19.59
N LEU A 147 -7.31 6.45 -18.90
CA LEU A 147 -8.23 5.58 -18.15
C LEU A 147 -8.69 6.26 -16.85
N HIS A 148 -9.99 6.13 -16.54
CA HIS A 148 -10.56 6.66 -15.31
C HIS A 148 -10.20 5.75 -14.12
N ALA A 149 -10.08 6.34 -12.92
CA ALA A 149 -9.79 5.61 -11.69
C ALA A 149 -10.78 4.45 -11.41
N GLY A 150 -12.06 4.61 -11.78
CA GLY A 150 -13.06 3.55 -11.68
C GLY A 150 -12.76 2.35 -12.57
N THR A 151 -12.37 2.57 -13.82
CA THR A 151 -11.97 1.50 -14.76
C THR A 151 -10.74 0.75 -14.24
N MET A 152 -9.76 1.48 -13.70
CA MET A 152 -8.58 0.86 -13.09
C MET A 152 -8.94 0.00 -11.87
N TRP A 153 -9.88 0.45 -11.04
CA TRP A 153 -10.39 -0.33 -9.91
C TRP A 153 -11.07 -1.62 -10.38
N HIS A 154 -11.86 -1.58 -11.46
CA HIS A 154 -12.46 -2.77 -12.05
C HIS A 154 -11.42 -3.78 -12.53
N VAL A 155 -10.28 -3.33 -13.08
CA VAL A 155 -9.16 -4.22 -13.43
C VAL A 155 -8.61 -4.92 -12.19
N VAL A 156 -8.35 -4.16 -11.12
CA VAL A 156 -7.85 -4.69 -9.84
C VAL A 156 -8.83 -5.69 -9.22
N GLU A 157 -10.12 -5.34 -9.15
CA GLU A 157 -11.17 -6.17 -8.60
C GLU A 157 -11.34 -7.48 -9.39
N SER A 158 -11.22 -7.43 -10.71
CA SER A 158 -11.35 -8.60 -11.57
C SER A 158 -10.15 -9.53 -11.46
N LEU A 159 -8.94 -8.98 -11.45
CA LEU A 159 -7.72 -9.74 -11.22
C LEU A 159 -7.73 -10.37 -9.81
N TYR A 160 -8.26 -9.65 -8.81
CA TYR A 160 -8.49 -10.18 -7.46
C TYR A 160 -9.54 -11.30 -7.45
N GLY A 161 -10.68 -11.14 -8.14
CA GLY A 161 -11.71 -12.17 -8.26
C GLY A 161 -11.21 -13.45 -8.93
N ILE A 162 -10.47 -13.31 -10.03
CA ILE A 162 -9.81 -14.44 -10.72
C ILE A 162 -8.81 -15.13 -9.78
N SER A 163 -8.04 -14.36 -9.01
CA SER A 163 -7.08 -14.92 -8.04
C SER A 163 -7.73 -15.69 -6.89
N ARG A 164 -9.01 -15.41 -6.58
CA ARG A 164 -9.76 -16.05 -5.48
C ARG A 164 -10.55 -17.28 -5.93
N SER A 165 -10.98 -17.34 -7.18
CA SER A 165 -11.76 -18.44 -7.75
C SER A 165 -10.95 -19.72 -7.95
N TYR A 166 -9.64 -19.61 -7.99
CA TYR A 166 -8.69 -20.72 -8.07
C TYR A 166 -7.91 -20.67 -6.75
N GLU A 167 -7.88 -21.75 -5.98
CA GLU A 167 -7.19 -21.83 -4.68
C GLU A 167 -5.68 -21.51 -4.84
N VAL A 168 -5.36 -20.23 -4.88
CA VAL A 168 -4.05 -19.72 -5.28
C VAL A 168 -3.46 -18.88 -4.16
N THR A 169 -2.24 -19.25 -3.83
CA THR A 169 -1.51 -19.02 -2.58
C THR A 169 -0.87 -17.63 -2.44
N HIS A 170 -1.07 -16.73 -3.39
CA HIS A 170 -0.71 -15.31 -3.25
C HIS A 170 -1.69 -14.48 -2.42
N LEU A 171 -2.75 -15.12 -1.90
CA LEU A 171 -3.70 -14.52 -0.97
C LEU A 171 -3.01 -13.88 0.23
N ALA A 172 -1.88 -14.36 0.76
CA ALA A 172 -1.26 -13.71 1.92
C ALA A 172 -0.79 -12.27 1.63
N MET A 173 -0.30 -11.97 0.42
CA MET A 173 0.31 -10.68 0.09
C MET A 173 -0.70 -9.66 -0.48
N LEU A 174 -1.66 -10.11 -1.29
CA LEU A 174 -2.82 -9.30 -1.69
C LEU A 174 -3.82 -9.12 -0.54
N SER A 175 -4.02 -10.14 0.30
CA SER A 175 -4.76 -10.00 1.55
C SER A 175 -3.98 -9.14 2.54
N PHE A 176 -2.65 -9.07 2.54
CA PHE A 176 -1.91 -8.10 3.35
C PHE A 176 -2.11 -6.66 2.85
N LEU A 177 -2.06 -6.44 1.53
CA LEU A 177 -2.40 -5.14 0.91
C LEU A 177 -3.86 -4.73 1.11
N MET A 178 -4.78 -5.68 1.24
CA MET A 178 -6.22 -5.43 1.47
C MET A 178 -6.59 -5.43 2.97
N HIS A 179 -5.97 -6.25 3.83
CA HIS A 179 -6.19 -6.28 5.28
C HIS A 179 -5.55 -5.10 6.01
N THR A 180 -4.58 -4.42 5.40
CA THR A 180 -4.17 -3.08 5.89
C THR A 180 -5.29 -2.04 5.74
N THR A 181 -6.42 -2.38 5.08
CA THR A 181 -7.67 -1.60 5.12
C THR A 181 -8.76 -2.20 6.01
N THR A 182 -8.64 -3.44 6.49
CA THR A 182 -9.61 -4.09 7.37
C THR A 182 -8.95 -5.08 8.32
N THR A 183 -9.06 -4.79 9.61
CA THR A 183 -8.62 -5.62 10.74
C THR A 183 -9.19 -7.05 10.67
N ASP A 184 -8.35 -8.06 10.43
CA ASP A 184 -8.42 -9.37 11.11
C ASP A 184 -7.30 -10.34 10.69
N ASN A 185 -6.72 -11.04 11.67
CA ASN A 185 -5.65 -12.01 11.47
C ASN A 185 -6.22 -13.40 11.16
N ASN A 186 -5.82 -14.01 10.03
CA ASN A 186 -5.43 -15.43 9.93
C ASN A 186 -5.19 -15.82 8.47
N ILE A 187 -3.94 -16.12 8.10
CA ILE A 187 -3.66 -16.87 6.87
C ILE A 187 -2.56 -17.90 7.14
N TYR A 188 -2.97 -19.16 7.25
CA TYR A 188 -2.11 -20.32 7.03
C TYR A 188 -2.80 -21.21 5.99
N GLN A 189 -2.15 -21.41 4.84
CA GLN A 189 -1.91 -22.70 4.17
C GLN A 189 -1.67 -22.52 2.65
N VAL A 190 -0.93 -23.51 2.12
CA VAL A 190 -0.88 -24.01 0.73
C VAL A 190 0.30 -23.55 -0.13
N THR A 191 0.56 -24.40 -1.12
CA THR A 191 1.76 -24.86 -1.80
C THR A 191 2.10 -24.18 -3.14
N SER A 192 3.24 -24.64 -3.66
CA SER A 192 4.03 -24.36 -4.86
C SER A 192 3.33 -24.44 -6.23
N SER A 193 3.36 -23.35 -7.01
CA SER A 193 3.65 -23.44 -8.46
C SER A 193 4.07 -22.09 -9.09
N LEU A 194 5.17 -22.13 -9.86
CA LEU A 194 5.88 -21.02 -10.52
C LEU A 194 5.05 -20.34 -11.65
N SER A 195 3.97 -20.96 -12.12
CA SER A 195 3.14 -20.45 -13.22
C SER A 195 2.29 -19.24 -12.85
N VAL A 196 2.04 -19.03 -11.55
CA VAL A 196 1.18 -17.96 -11.04
C VAL A 196 1.94 -16.65 -10.81
N GLY A 197 3.23 -16.70 -10.46
CA GLY A 197 4.10 -15.52 -10.36
C GLY A 197 4.15 -14.70 -11.66
N MET A 198 4.00 -15.36 -12.81
CA MET A 198 3.94 -14.70 -14.12
C MET A 198 2.63 -13.92 -14.37
N ALA A 199 1.52 -14.31 -13.70
CA ALA A 199 0.22 -13.64 -13.84
C ALA A 199 0.05 -12.45 -12.88
N THR A 200 0.82 -12.42 -11.78
CA THR A 200 0.76 -11.35 -10.78
C THR A 200 1.65 -10.15 -11.15
N LEU A 201 2.73 -10.34 -11.91
CA LEU A 201 3.63 -9.26 -12.33
C LEU A 201 2.94 -8.09 -13.07
N PRO A 202 2.03 -8.33 -14.05
CA PRO A 202 1.22 -7.28 -14.64
C PRO A 202 0.36 -6.51 -13.62
N LEU A 203 -0.27 -7.21 -12.67
CA LEU A 203 -1.09 -6.62 -11.63
C LEU A 203 -0.25 -5.74 -10.69
N TRP A 204 0.90 -6.24 -10.26
CA TRP A 204 1.81 -5.50 -9.38
C TRP A 204 2.40 -4.27 -10.07
N ARG A 205 2.79 -4.41 -11.34
CA ARG A 205 3.20 -3.28 -12.18
C ARG A 205 2.08 -2.28 -12.35
N LEU A 206 0.84 -2.73 -12.53
CA LEU A 206 -0.34 -1.88 -12.63
C LEU A 206 -0.55 -1.07 -11.34
N LEU A 207 -0.53 -1.75 -10.19
CA LEU A 207 -0.64 -1.12 -8.88
C LEU A 207 0.48 -0.09 -8.64
N TRP A 208 1.71 -0.38 -9.06
CA TRP A 208 2.84 0.55 -8.89
C TRP A 208 2.75 1.73 -9.85
N VAL A 209 2.66 1.46 -11.16
CA VAL A 209 2.69 2.48 -12.22
C VAL A 209 1.48 3.40 -12.13
N HIS A 210 0.30 2.87 -11.79
CA HIS A 210 -0.94 3.65 -11.82
C HIS A 210 -1.49 4.04 -10.45
N LEU A 211 -1.26 3.24 -9.41
CA LEU A 211 -1.74 3.54 -8.05
C LEU A 211 -0.59 3.86 -7.07
N GLY A 212 0.68 3.71 -7.46
CA GLY A 212 1.85 3.97 -6.61
C GLY A 212 1.84 5.33 -5.92
N PRO A 213 1.60 6.45 -6.65
CA PRO A 213 1.50 7.78 -6.04
C PRO A 213 0.37 7.91 -5.01
N HIS A 214 -0.68 7.10 -5.14
CA HIS A 214 -1.86 7.10 -4.25
C HIS A 214 -1.75 6.10 -3.10
N LEU A 215 -0.83 5.13 -3.18
CA LEU A 215 -0.65 4.04 -2.23
C LEU A 215 0.71 4.08 -1.50
N THR A 216 1.29 5.27 -1.37
CA THR A 216 2.66 5.42 -0.82
C THR A 216 2.85 4.73 0.54
N TRP A 217 1.88 4.85 1.45
CA TRP A 217 1.93 4.20 2.76
C TRP A 217 1.85 2.68 2.69
N GLN A 218 0.95 2.17 1.84
CA GLN A 218 0.70 0.74 1.69
C GLN A 218 1.93 0.04 1.11
N TRP A 219 2.58 0.67 0.14
CA TRP A 219 3.84 0.19 -0.43
C TRP A 219 4.96 0.18 0.58
N GLU A 220 5.09 1.23 1.37
CA GLU A 220 6.09 1.29 2.43
C GLU A 220 5.87 0.21 3.49
N ALA A 221 4.63 0.05 3.96
CA ALA A 221 4.27 -0.99 4.93
C ALA A 221 4.50 -2.41 4.38
N LEU A 222 4.20 -2.64 3.09
CA LEU A 222 4.47 -3.91 2.43
C LEU A 222 5.96 -4.21 2.35
N VAL A 223 6.76 -3.24 1.93
CA VAL A 223 8.20 -3.44 1.78
C VAL A 223 8.87 -3.64 3.13
N LEU A 224 8.60 -2.77 4.10
CA LEU A 224 9.26 -2.80 5.41
C LEU A 224 8.68 -3.87 6.35
N GLY A 225 7.38 -4.12 6.29
CA GLY A 225 6.69 -5.04 7.18
C GLY A 225 6.58 -6.47 6.62
N GLY A 226 6.58 -6.60 5.30
CA GLY A 226 6.53 -7.88 4.60
C GLY A 226 7.88 -8.27 4.03
N ILE A 227 8.27 -7.62 2.93
CA ILE A 227 9.38 -8.06 2.04
C ILE A 227 10.74 -8.09 2.75
N VAL A 228 11.14 -7.00 3.39
CA VAL A 228 12.46 -6.88 4.02
C VAL A 228 12.64 -7.93 5.12
N PRO A 229 11.70 -8.08 6.08
CA PRO A 229 11.76 -9.15 7.08
C PRO A 229 11.91 -10.53 6.46
N VAL A 230 11.15 -10.86 5.40
CA VAL A 230 11.26 -12.16 4.70
C VAL A 230 12.69 -12.45 4.28
N LEU A 231 13.27 -11.49 3.56
CA LEU A 231 14.60 -11.64 2.97
C LEU A 231 15.69 -11.67 4.03
N THR A 232 15.54 -10.90 5.12
CA THR A 232 16.54 -10.80 6.19
C THR A 232 16.36 -11.83 7.31
N THR A 233 15.36 -12.70 7.26
CA THR A 233 15.17 -13.70 8.32
C THR A 233 16.22 -14.81 8.18
N CYS A 234 17.06 -14.93 9.21
CA CYS A 234 17.98 -16.04 9.40
C CYS A 234 17.22 -17.20 10.06
N LEU A 235 17.21 -18.39 9.44
CA LEU A 235 16.71 -19.57 10.13
C LEU A 235 17.75 -20.01 11.16
N ASN A 236 17.33 -20.09 12.43
CA ASN A 236 18.16 -20.68 13.47
C ASN A 236 18.00 -22.21 13.42
N ASP A 237 19.11 -22.95 13.54
CA ASP A 237 19.23 -24.42 13.51
C ASP A 237 18.37 -25.20 14.56
N GLN A 238 17.47 -24.56 15.32
CA GLN A 238 16.73 -25.20 16.42
C GLN A 238 15.25 -25.50 16.15
N ASP A 239 14.68 -25.09 15.01
CA ASP A 239 13.26 -25.31 14.68
C ASP A 239 13.07 -26.22 13.46
N GLU A 240 13.50 -27.49 13.57
CA GLU A 240 13.48 -28.54 12.51
C GLU A 240 12.08 -28.88 11.92
N HIS A 241 10.98 -28.25 12.35
CA HIS A 241 9.61 -28.60 11.93
C HIS A 241 8.82 -27.47 11.25
N HIS A 242 9.41 -26.30 11.02
CA HIS A 242 8.73 -25.18 10.35
C HIS A 242 9.41 -24.68 9.05
N ASP A 243 10.46 -25.35 8.60
CA ASP A 243 11.49 -24.86 7.67
C ASP A 243 11.05 -24.74 6.19
N ASP A 244 10.42 -25.77 5.60
CA ASP A 244 10.15 -25.80 4.15
C ASP A 244 9.28 -24.65 3.62
N ARG A 245 8.27 -24.23 4.40
CA ARG A 245 7.38 -23.13 4.00
C ARG A 245 8.06 -21.77 4.08
N HIS A 246 8.94 -21.62 5.08
CA HIS A 246 9.74 -20.42 5.26
C HIS A 246 10.93 -20.35 4.27
N MET A 247 11.28 -21.43 3.60
CA MET A 247 12.17 -21.34 2.45
C MET A 247 11.40 -21.02 1.16
N THR A 248 10.21 -21.58 1.00
CA THR A 248 9.36 -21.34 -0.18
C THR A 248 8.97 -19.86 -0.36
N TRP A 249 8.45 -19.20 0.70
CA TRP A 249 8.10 -17.77 0.60
C TRP A 249 9.32 -16.87 0.36
N LYS A 250 10.51 -17.27 0.84
CA LYS A 250 11.75 -16.48 0.71
C LYS A 250 12.24 -16.48 -0.73
N VAL A 251 12.17 -17.63 -1.41
CA VAL A 251 12.42 -17.76 -2.85
C VAL A 251 11.42 -16.94 -3.66
N GLU A 252 10.12 -17.04 -3.35
CA GLU A 252 9.08 -16.29 -4.06
C GLU A 252 9.23 -14.78 -3.90
N VAL A 253 9.53 -14.30 -2.69
CA VAL A 253 9.78 -12.86 -2.43
C VAL A 253 11.06 -12.39 -3.10
N ALA A 254 12.12 -13.20 -3.10
CA ALA A 254 13.35 -12.87 -3.81
C ALA A 254 13.12 -12.76 -5.33
N GLN A 255 12.40 -13.72 -5.93
CA GLN A 255 12.04 -13.70 -7.34
C GLN A 255 11.17 -12.47 -7.68
N LEU A 256 10.19 -12.14 -6.84
CA LEU A 256 9.40 -10.93 -7.01
C LEU A 256 10.29 -9.67 -7.02
N MET A 257 11.28 -9.57 -6.13
CA MET A 257 12.21 -8.44 -6.09
C MET A 257 13.11 -8.38 -7.34
N VAL A 258 13.55 -9.52 -7.87
CA VAL A 258 14.28 -9.59 -9.14
C VAL A 258 13.50 -8.91 -10.25
N ASP A 259 12.19 -9.17 -10.31
CA ASP A 259 11.31 -8.63 -11.33
C ASP A 259 11.02 -7.13 -11.12
N PHE A 260 10.82 -6.69 -9.88
CA PHE A 260 10.70 -5.25 -9.57
C PHE A 260 11.94 -4.47 -9.97
N LEU A 261 13.13 -4.99 -9.66
CA LEU A 261 14.40 -4.34 -9.96
C LEU A 261 14.76 -4.40 -11.46
N ARG A 262 14.03 -5.18 -12.26
CA ARG A 262 14.10 -5.16 -13.73
C ARG A 262 13.28 -4.01 -14.34
N ASP A 263 12.29 -3.45 -13.65
CA ASP A 263 11.52 -2.31 -14.15
C ASP A 263 12.24 -0.97 -13.82
N PRO A 264 12.61 -0.17 -14.84
CA PRO A 264 13.28 1.11 -14.62
C PRO A 264 12.43 2.13 -13.83
N LEU A 265 11.10 2.06 -13.90
CA LEU A 265 10.20 2.95 -13.16
C LEU A 265 10.25 2.64 -11.66
N PHE A 266 10.41 1.37 -11.27
CA PHE A 266 10.46 1.00 -9.86
C PHE A 266 11.69 1.56 -9.15
N VAL A 267 12.89 1.35 -9.72
CA VAL A 267 14.15 1.78 -9.09
C VAL A 267 14.23 3.30 -9.04
N ILE A 268 13.92 3.99 -10.14
CA ILE A 268 14.11 5.44 -10.24
C ILE A 268 12.96 6.19 -9.59
N ASP A 269 11.71 5.89 -9.97
CA ASP A 269 10.57 6.61 -9.41
C ASP A 269 10.38 6.23 -7.94
N GLY A 270 10.71 4.99 -7.55
CA GLY A 270 10.74 4.58 -6.15
C GLY A 270 11.78 5.36 -5.35
N PHE A 271 12.99 5.54 -5.88
CA PHE A 271 14.02 6.31 -5.20
C PHE A 271 13.62 7.79 -5.04
N ILE A 272 12.98 8.38 -6.05
CA ILE A 272 12.51 9.77 -5.96
C ILE A 272 11.32 9.89 -5.01
N THR A 273 10.36 8.96 -5.10
CA THR A 273 9.08 9.00 -4.37
C THR A 273 9.22 8.65 -2.90
N TYR A 274 10.16 7.77 -2.55
CA TYR A 274 10.34 7.27 -1.18
C TYR A 274 11.65 7.75 -0.57
N ASP A 275 12.79 7.41 -1.17
CA ASP A 275 14.09 7.70 -0.57
C ASP A 275 14.45 9.19 -0.56
N CYS A 276 14.01 9.95 -1.57
CA CYS A 276 14.20 11.41 -1.65
C CYS A 276 13.02 12.21 -1.12
N ALA A 277 11.96 11.54 -0.63
CA ALA A 277 10.80 12.23 -0.11
C ALA A 277 11.17 13.17 1.05
N PRO A 278 10.56 14.36 1.14
CA PRO A 278 10.79 15.27 2.26
C PRO A 278 10.20 14.76 3.59
N ASN A 279 9.37 13.72 3.55
CA ASN A 279 8.87 13.08 4.75
C ASN A 279 9.97 12.20 5.38
N PRO A 280 10.02 12.06 6.71
CA PRO A 280 11.05 11.30 7.42
C PRO A 280 10.81 9.78 7.37
N ARG A 281 10.03 9.31 6.40
CA ARG A 281 9.64 7.91 6.23
C ARG A 281 10.82 7.02 5.89
N ALA A 282 10.66 5.71 5.80
CA ALA A 282 11.78 4.83 5.48
C ALA A 282 12.32 5.05 4.06
N ASN A 283 13.53 4.53 3.81
CA ASN A 283 14.12 4.49 2.48
C ASN A 283 13.77 3.14 1.85
N VAL A 284 12.63 3.10 1.15
CA VAL A 284 12.06 1.86 0.60
C VAL A 284 13.02 1.17 -0.37
N VAL A 285 13.62 1.92 -1.31
CA VAL A 285 14.53 1.33 -2.31
C VAL A 285 15.83 0.90 -1.66
N ALA A 286 16.40 1.73 -0.77
CA ALA A 286 17.58 1.36 -0.02
C ALA A 286 17.35 0.09 0.83
N ALA A 287 16.22 -0.01 1.54
CA ALA A 287 15.90 -1.16 2.38
C ALA A 287 15.76 -2.47 1.57
N VAL A 288 15.16 -2.42 0.38
CA VAL A 288 15.11 -3.59 -0.52
C VAL A 288 16.52 -3.99 -0.96
N LEU A 289 17.35 -3.03 -1.38
CA LEU A 289 18.71 -3.33 -1.80
C LEU A 289 19.55 -3.88 -0.64
N ASP A 290 19.46 -3.28 0.54
CA ASP A 290 20.16 -3.73 1.74
C ASP A 290 19.73 -5.16 2.13
N ALA A 291 18.44 -5.49 2.04
CA ALA A 291 17.94 -6.84 2.28
C ALA A 291 18.47 -7.88 1.28
N LEU A 292 18.53 -7.52 -0.02
CA LEU A 292 19.11 -8.40 -1.05
C LEU A 292 20.63 -8.53 -0.89
N PHE A 293 21.34 -7.46 -0.53
CA PHE A 293 22.77 -7.53 -0.23
C PHE A 293 23.04 -8.40 1.00
N PHE A 294 22.24 -8.24 2.05
CA PHE A 294 22.32 -9.08 3.23
C PHE A 294 22.15 -10.55 2.88
N GLU A 295 21.09 -10.91 2.14
CA GLU A 295 20.83 -12.28 1.71
C GLU A 295 21.97 -12.83 0.83
N ALA A 296 22.48 -12.02 -0.10
CA ALA A 296 23.59 -12.41 -0.98
C ALA A 296 24.91 -12.66 -0.23
N ILE A 297 25.12 -12.00 0.92
CA ILE A 297 26.34 -12.12 1.73
C ILE A 297 26.21 -13.22 2.78
N GLU A 298 25.11 -13.28 3.53
CA GLU A 298 24.97 -14.14 4.70
C GLU A 298 24.96 -15.64 4.35
N THR A 299 24.30 -16.01 3.25
CA THR A 299 24.22 -17.41 2.78
C THR A 299 25.53 -17.94 2.18
N SER A 300 26.52 -17.08 1.91
CA SER A 300 27.83 -17.51 1.40
C SER A 300 28.71 -18.20 2.46
N GLY A 301 28.30 -18.18 3.74
CA GLY A 301 29.00 -18.83 4.85
C GLY A 301 28.58 -20.27 5.14
N TYR A 302 27.47 -20.74 4.57
CA TYR A 302 26.99 -22.14 4.68
C TYR A 302 27.27 -22.89 3.36
N ASP A 303 27.54 -24.19 3.43
CA ASP A 303 28.17 -25.01 2.36
C ASP A 303 27.23 -25.35 1.16
N GLY A 304 26.37 -24.42 0.76
CA GLY A 304 25.49 -24.56 -0.41
C GLY A 304 24.92 -23.22 -0.87
N HIS A 305 25.08 -22.89 -2.16
CA HIS A 305 24.38 -21.77 -2.78
C HIS A 305 22.88 -22.04 -2.76
N SER A 306 22.12 -21.25 -1.99
CA SER A 306 20.67 -21.29 -2.00
C SER A 306 20.14 -20.60 -3.26
N GLU A 307 19.02 -21.10 -3.81
CA GLU A 307 18.27 -20.43 -4.88
C GLU A 307 17.96 -18.97 -4.53
N THR A 308 17.74 -18.67 -3.24
CA THR A 308 17.53 -17.30 -2.74
C THR A 308 18.75 -16.39 -2.93
N THR A 309 19.96 -16.92 -2.77
CA THR A 309 21.22 -16.20 -2.96
C THR A 309 21.41 -15.80 -4.42
N GLU A 310 21.12 -16.72 -5.35
CA GLU A 310 21.22 -16.48 -6.78
C GLU A 310 20.22 -15.41 -7.22
N LEU A 311 18.98 -15.49 -6.74
CA LEU A 311 17.95 -14.49 -6.97
C LEU A 311 18.32 -13.13 -6.37
N ALA A 312 18.86 -13.10 -5.15
CA ALA A 312 19.32 -11.86 -4.53
C ALA A 312 20.42 -11.17 -5.37
N CYS A 313 21.41 -11.94 -5.83
CA CYS A 313 22.46 -11.45 -6.72
C CYS A 313 21.89 -10.94 -8.05
N LEU A 314 20.93 -11.67 -8.64
CA LEU A 314 20.27 -11.28 -9.89
C LEU A 314 19.47 -9.99 -9.72
N GLY A 315 18.79 -9.81 -8.58
CA GLY A 315 18.04 -8.59 -8.26
C GLY A 315 18.95 -7.37 -8.16
N VAL A 316 20.07 -7.50 -7.44
CA VAL A 316 21.10 -6.45 -7.36
C VAL A 316 21.66 -6.14 -8.75
N LEU A 317 21.95 -7.16 -9.56
CA LEU A 317 22.45 -6.97 -10.93
C LEU A 317 21.43 -6.24 -11.81
N ASN A 318 20.14 -6.59 -11.72
CA ASN A 318 19.07 -5.90 -12.45
C ASN A 318 19.02 -4.41 -12.05
N ALA A 319 19.07 -4.10 -10.75
CA ALA A 319 19.08 -2.73 -10.26
C ALA A 319 20.26 -1.93 -10.84
N LEU A 320 21.47 -2.50 -10.78
CA LEU A 320 22.67 -1.89 -11.36
C LEU A 320 22.55 -1.70 -12.88
N GLN A 321 22.01 -2.69 -13.58
CA GLN A 321 21.80 -2.61 -15.03
C GLN A 321 20.80 -1.50 -15.38
N MET A 322 19.74 -1.31 -14.59
CA MET A 322 18.76 -0.24 -14.81
C MET A 322 19.38 1.14 -14.57
N LEU A 323 20.13 1.30 -13.48
CA LEU A 323 20.87 2.53 -13.20
C LEU A 323 21.87 2.85 -14.33
N TYR A 324 22.60 1.85 -14.81
CA TYR A 324 23.55 2.01 -15.92
C TYR A 324 22.86 2.41 -17.22
N ARG A 325 21.78 1.73 -17.61
CA ARG A 325 21.00 2.06 -18.81
C ARG A 325 20.46 3.49 -18.76
N ARG A 326 19.97 3.92 -17.59
CA ARG A 326 19.50 5.31 -17.40
C ARG A 326 20.64 6.32 -17.54
N ALA A 327 21.79 6.04 -16.94
CA ALA A 327 22.96 6.90 -17.04
C ALA A 327 23.43 7.07 -18.50
N GLN A 328 23.35 6.00 -19.30
CA GLN A 328 23.66 6.06 -20.74
C GLN A 328 22.62 6.87 -21.52
N LEU A 329 21.32 6.68 -21.26
CA LEU A 329 20.24 7.41 -21.93
C LEU A 329 20.27 8.92 -21.61
N HIS A 330 20.73 9.32 -20.43
CA HIS A 330 20.88 10.73 -20.07
C HIS A 330 21.97 11.47 -20.88
N GLN A 331 22.90 10.73 -21.49
CA GLN A 331 23.88 11.29 -22.45
C GLN A 331 23.27 11.52 -23.85
N GLN A 332 22.10 10.94 -24.14
CA GLN A 332 21.37 11.05 -25.40
C GLN A 332 20.05 11.80 -25.15
N HIS A 333 20.09 13.13 -25.14
CA HIS A 333 18.96 14.05 -24.97
C HIS A 333 17.58 13.49 -25.41
N LEU A 334 16.73 13.07 -24.46
CA LEU A 334 15.28 13.00 -24.64
C LEU A 334 14.59 13.74 -23.49
N SER A 335 14.15 14.95 -23.78
CA SER A 335 13.17 15.68 -22.96
C SER A 335 11.80 15.10 -23.29
N CYS A 336 11.33 14.12 -22.51
CA CYS A 336 9.94 13.70 -22.57
C CYS A 336 9.15 14.57 -21.59
N GLY A 337 8.18 15.32 -22.11
CA GLY A 337 7.35 16.24 -21.34
C GLY A 337 6.35 15.53 -20.42
N GLY A 338 6.24 16.06 -19.21
CA GLY A 338 5.28 15.67 -18.17
C GLY A 338 5.93 15.83 -16.79
N GLU A 339 5.64 16.94 -16.11
CA GLU A 339 6.24 17.44 -14.85
C GLU A 339 7.78 17.58 -14.82
N ARG A 340 8.27 18.77 -14.46
CA ARG A 340 9.72 19.00 -14.28
C ARG A 340 10.16 18.24 -13.03
N LEU A 341 10.77 17.07 -13.22
CA LEU A 341 11.50 16.37 -12.16
C LEU A 341 12.44 17.36 -11.43
N PRO A 342 12.52 17.30 -10.08
CA PRO A 342 13.43 18.15 -9.33
C PRO A 342 14.87 17.97 -9.81
N SER A 343 15.68 19.03 -9.69
CA SER A 343 17.09 18.93 -10.09
C SER A 343 17.81 17.86 -9.26
N PRO A 344 18.84 17.18 -9.80
CA PRO A 344 19.61 16.19 -9.04
C PRO A 344 20.17 16.75 -7.74
N GLU A 345 20.59 18.02 -7.73
CA GLU A 345 21.06 18.73 -6.54
C GLU A 345 19.96 18.86 -5.48
N THR A 346 18.72 19.14 -5.90
CA THR A 346 17.55 19.20 -5.01
C THR A 346 17.25 17.83 -4.39
N LEU A 347 17.25 16.77 -5.20
CA LEU A 347 16.99 15.40 -4.71
C LEU A 347 18.07 14.93 -3.74
N LEU A 348 19.33 15.21 -4.03
CA LEU A 348 20.45 14.92 -3.12
C LEU A 348 20.33 15.68 -1.81
N ALA A 349 19.99 16.97 -1.86
CA ALA A 349 19.76 17.78 -0.66
C ALA A 349 18.58 17.25 0.18
N GLN A 350 17.50 16.81 -0.47
CA GLN A 350 16.36 16.19 0.21
C GLN A 350 16.75 14.86 0.88
N ARG A 351 17.43 13.97 0.16
CA ARG A 351 17.93 12.70 0.70
C ARG A 351 18.88 12.93 1.88
N GLN A 352 19.83 13.86 1.76
CA GLN A 352 20.75 14.19 2.85
C GLN A 352 20.01 14.76 4.06
N ARG A 353 19.02 15.64 3.84
CA ARG A 353 18.17 16.17 4.89
C ARG A 353 17.41 15.06 5.60
N LYS A 354 16.81 14.14 4.86
CA LYS A 354 16.09 12.98 5.39
C LYS A 354 17.00 12.08 6.23
N GLN A 355 18.20 11.77 5.74
CA GLN A 355 19.19 10.99 6.47
C GLN A 355 19.57 11.63 7.82
N LEU A 356 19.83 12.94 7.84
CA LEU A 356 20.08 13.67 9.10
C LEU A 356 18.92 13.57 10.09
N PHE A 357 17.68 13.53 9.61
CA PHE A 357 16.52 13.33 10.48
C PHE A 357 16.50 11.91 11.05
N GLN A 358 16.63 10.90 10.19
CA GLN A 358 16.62 9.48 10.58
C GLN A 358 17.73 9.20 11.60
N ASP A 359 18.96 9.66 11.36
CA ASP A 359 20.08 9.53 12.30
C ASP A 359 19.77 10.17 13.66
N ALA A 360 19.06 11.31 13.66
CA ALA A 360 18.65 12.00 14.88
C ALA A 360 17.59 11.21 15.66
N ILE A 361 16.63 10.60 14.96
CA ILE A 361 15.58 9.75 15.55
C ILE A 361 16.17 8.45 16.08
N THR A 362 17.06 7.78 15.34
CA THR A 362 17.77 6.59 15.85
C THR A 362 18.60 6.92 17.10
N THR A 363 19.22 8.10 17.12
CA THR A 363 19.92 8.60 18.31
C THR A 363 18.95 8.93 19.45
N PHE A 364 17.77 9.49 19.16
CA PHE A 364 16.73 9.77 20.15
C PHE A 364 16.20 8.48 20.80
N ASN A 365 15.91 7.46 20.00
CA ASN A 365 15.39 6.17 20.45
C ASN A 365 16.36 5.46 21.41
N THR A 366 17.68 5.68 21.26
CA THR A 366 18.70 5.12 22.17
C THR A 366 19.10 6.07 23.30
N LYS A 367 19.19 7.37 23.02
CA LYS A 367 19.63 8.45 23.92
C LYS A 367 18.81 9.72 23.67
N PRO A 368 17.65 9.88 24.32
CA PRO A 368 16.69 10.95 24.02
C PRO A 368 17.30 12.36 24.03
N SER A 369 18.07 12.71 25.05
CA SER A 369 18.69 14.05 25.14
C SER A 369 19.68 14.31 24.01
N ALA A 370 20.47 13.31 23.61
CA ALA A 370 21.42 13.44 22.50
C ALA A 370 20.71 13.55 21.14
N GLY A 371 19.60 12.83 20.96
CA GLY A 371 18.76 12.94 19.77
C GLY A 371 18.11 14.32 19.63
N ILE A 372 17.60 14.89 20.73
CA ILE A 372 17.06 16.26 20.76
C ILE A 372 18.13 17.28 20.36
N ASP A 373 19.36 17.15 20.89
CA ASP A 373 20.49 18.01 20.53
C ASP A 373 20.85 17.88 19.04
N LEU A 374 20.79 16.67 18.48
CA LEU A 374 21.05 16.41 17.06
C LEU A 374 19.96 17.01 16.16
N LEU A 375 18.69 16.90 16.56
CA LEU A 375 17.56 17.54 15.88
C LEU A 375 17.68 19.07 15.88
N ALA A 376 18.08 19.67 17.01
CA ALA A 376 18.27 21.11 17.13
C ALA A 376 19.45 21.61 16.30
N SER A 377 20.61 20.95 16.38
CA SER A 377 21.80 21.33 15.61
C SER A 377 21.63 21.12 14.10
N SER A 378 20.83 20.12 13.71
CA SER A 378 20.45 19.90 12.32
C SER A 378 19.36 20.86 11.83
N GLY A 379 18.79 21.71 12.69
CA GLY A 379 17.77 22.69 12.31
C GLY A 379 16.37 22.09 12.08
N PHE A 380 16.05 20.96 12.72
CA PHE A 380 14.68 20.43 12.80
C PHE A 380 13.91 21.00 13.99
N LEU A 381 14.62 21.46 15.02
CA LEU A 381 14.04 22.14 16.17
C LEU A 381 14.56 23.59 16.27
N PRO A 382 13.76 24.53 16.80
CA PRO A 382 14.23 25.87 17.08
C PRO A 382 15.35 25.84 18.14
N THR A 383 16.22 26.85 18.10
CA THR A 383 17.27 27.07 19.10
C THR A 383 16.97 28.37 19.85
N PRO A 384 16.64 28.34 21.15
CA PRO A 384 16.58 27.17 22.06
C PRO A 384 15.37 26.25 21.78
N VAL A 385 15.49 24.96 22.13
CA VAL A 385 14.38 24.00 21.92
C VAL A 385 13.22 24.35 22.85
N THR A 386 12.04 24.44 22.26
CA THR A 386 10.78 24.69 22.98
C THR A 386 9.99 23.39 23.14
N PRO A 387 9.27 23.17 24.26
CA PRO A 387 8.41 22.00 24.43
C PRO A 387 7.38 21.85 23.31
N HIS A 388 6.84 22.97 22.81
CA HIS A 388 5.87 22.98 21.72
C HIS A 388 6.42 22.41 20.41
N ALA A 389 7.59 22.90 19.99
CA ALA A 389 8.24 22.40 18.78
C ALA A 389 8.65 20.92 18.90
N LEU A 390 9.06 20.47 20.08
CA LEU A 390 9.40 19.07 20.31
C LEU A 390 8.15 18.19 20.37
N GLY A 391 7.06 18.65 20.98
CA GLY A 391 5.78 17.93 21.03
C GLY A 391 5.12 17.80 19.66
N LYS A 392 5.33 18.78 18.76
CA LYS A 392 4.86 18.77 17.37
C LYS A 392 5.77 18.09 16.36
N LEU A 393 6.98 17.71 16.76
CA LEU A 393 7.94 17.03 15.91
C LEU A 393 7.44 15.72 15.25
N PRO A 394 6.40 15.00 15.76
CA PRO A 394 5.80 13.89 15.01
C PRO A 394 5.20 14.30 13.65
N GLN A 395 4.99 15.60 13.40
CA GLN A 395 4.48 16.12 12.13
C GLN A 395 5.63 16.76 11.32
N PRO A 396 6.04 16.18 10.19
CA PRO A 396 7.12 16.75 9.39
C PRO A 396 6.67 18.03 8.69
N GLU A 397 7.14 19.20 9.18
CA GLU A 397 7.02 20.46 8.46
C GLU A 397 8.04 20.53 7.31
N SER A 398 7.56 20.91 6.13
CA SER A 398 8.26 20.92 4.85
C SER A 398 9.16 22.14 4.59
N SER A 399 9.57 22.88 5.62
CA SER A 399 10.32 24.14 5.42
C SER A 399 11.73 24.12 5.99
N PRO A 400 12.78 24.42 5.19
CA PRO A 400 14.11 24.69 5.71
C PRO A 400 14.12 26.04 6.43
N ARG A 401 14.15 26.04 7.77
CA ARG A 401 14.49 27.25 8.53
C ARG A 401 15.99 27.53 8.39
N SER A 402 16.32 28.78 8.06
CA SER A 402 17.68 29.28 7.84
C SER A 402 18.58 29.07 9.07
N LYS A 403 19.79 28.54 8.83
CA LYS A 403 20.84 28.35 9.85
C LYS A 403 21.26 29.69 10.46
N ALA A 404 21.01 29.88 11.75
CA ALA A 404 21.66 30.93 12.53
C ALA A 404 23.04 30.44 13.03
N PRO A 405 24.07 31.30 13.11
CA PRO A 405 25.39 30.89 13.59
C PRO A 405 25.33 30.49 15.07
N ILE A 406 25.86 29.31 15.38
CA ILE A 406 26.00 28.83 16.76
C ILE A 406 27.13 29.61 17.43
N THR A 407 26.79 30.57 18.27
CA THR A 407 27.75 31.19 19.19
C THR A 407 28.03 30.24 20.34
N ASN A 408 29.22 29.62 20.33
CA ASN A 408 29.79 28.94 21.49
C ASN A 408 29.89 29.93 22.64
N ASN A 409 28.96 29.86 23.60
CA ASN A 409 29.10 30.19 25.02
C ASN A 409 27.71 30.32 25.63
N GLN A 410 27.07 29.18 25.97
CA GLN A 410 25.98 29.14 26.93
C GLN A 410 25.78 27.69 27.39
N SER A 411 25.69 27.52 28.71
CA SER A 411 25.37 26.28 29.42
C SER A 411 24.31 25.44 28.69
N LYS A 412 24.56 24.13 28.53
CA LYS A 412 23.64 23.15 27.92
C LYS A 412 22.18 23.47 28.28
N PRO A 413 21.30 23.73 27.30
CA PRO A 413 19.91 24.03 27.61
C PRO A 413 19.25 22.82 28.30
N ARG A 414 18.62 23.06 29.46
CA ARG A 414 18.03 22.03 30.33
C ARG A 414 16.68 21.57 29.76
N HIS A 415 16.69 20.75 28.71
CA HIS A 415 15.49 20.07 28.21
C HIS A 415 15.02 18.90 29.10
N ASP A 416 15.65 18.73 30.27
CA ASP A 416 15.37 17.70 31.26
C ASP A 416 14.64 18.20 32.53
N SER A 417 14.28 19.48 32.60
CA SER A 417 13.56 19.98 33.78
C SER A 417 12.16 19.36 33.89
N ILE A 418 11.67 19.22 35.13
CA ILE A 418 10.32 18.72 35.41
C ILE A 418 9.26 19.57 34.69
N GLU A 419 9.45 20.89 34.69
CA GLU A 419 8.58 21.85 34.02
C GLU A 419 8.60 21.70 32.50
N PHE A 420 9.79 21.52 31.89
CA PHE A 420 9.92 21.30 30.45
C PHE A 420 9.19 20.02 30.03
N ARG A 421 9.34 18.93 30.79
CA ARG A 421 8.65 17.66 30.53
C ARG A 421 7.13 17.79 30.71
N ALA A 422 6.65 18.61 31.64
CA ALA A 422 5.23 18.87 31.82
C ALA A 422 4.64 19.65 30.64
N GLN A 423 5.30 20.73 30.23
CA GLN A 423 4.91 21.51 29.05
C GLN A 423 4.99 20.69 27.76
N LEU A 424 5.97 19.77 27.66
CA LEU A 424 6.11 18.87 26.51
C LEU A 424 4.92 17.89 26.41
N ARG A 425 4.51 17.28 27.54
CA ARG A 425 3.33 16.41 27.56
C ARG A 425 2.08 17.17 27.13
N GLN A 426 1.89 18.38 27.63
CA GLN A 426 0.76 19.21 27.26
C GLN A 426 0.77 19.53 25.76
N ALA A 427 1.90 20.00 25.23
CA ALA A 427 2.06 20.27 23.80
C ALA A 427 1.86 19.04 22.90
N TYR A 428 2.25 17.84 23.38
CA TYR A 428 2.03 16.59 22.68
C TYR A 428 0.55 16.20 22.64
N VAL A 429 -0.18 16.32 23.76
CA VAL A 429 -1.62 16.05 23.79
C VAL A 429 -2.38 17.01 22.86
N GLU A 430 -1.94 18.26 22.77
CA GLU A 430 -2.51 19.28 21.87
C GLU A 430 -2.36 18.95 20.38
N THR A 431 -1.48 18.02 20.00
CA THR A 431 -1.39 17.58 18.59
C THR A 431 -2.54 16.69 18.16
N PHE A 432 -3.34 16.19 19.11
CA PHE A 432 -4.47 15.32 18.82
C PHE A 432 -5.74 16.14 18.59
N GLU A 433 -6.40 15.90 17.46
CA GLU A 433 -7.71 16.47 17.12
C GLU A 433 -8.83 15.75 17.89
N LEU A 434 -8.86 15.90 19.21
CA LEU A 434 -9.85 15.26 20.08
C LEU A 434 -11.14 16.06 20.19
N HIS A 435 -11.32 17.13 19.41
CA HIS A 435 -12.52 17.95 19.47
C HIS A 435 -13.72 17.13 18.94
N GLN A 436 -14.87 17.24 19.61
CA GLN A 436 -16.14 16.57 19.23
C GLN A 436 -16.18 15.04 19.26
N MET A 437 -15.08 14.34 19.55
CA MET A 437 -15.11 12.88 19.74
C MET A 437 -15.76 12.52 21.09
N PRO A 438 -16.41 11.35 21.25
CA PRO A 438 -16.74 10.80 22.57
C PRO A 438 -15.48 10.56 23.42
N LEU A 439 -15.60 10.52 24.76
CA LEU A 439 -14.43 10.36 25.64
C LEU A 439 -13.70 9.02 25.40
N VAL A 440 -14.45 7.95 25.19
CA VAL A 440 -13.90 6.62 24.90
C VAL A 440 -13.06 6.62 23.64
N ASP A 441 -13.56 7.25 22.57
CA ASP A 441 -12.88 7.26 21.29
C ASP A 441 -11.64 8.15 21.33
N ALA A 442 -11.71 9.29 22.03
CA ALA A 442 -10.55 10.14 22.23
C ALA A 442 -9.46 9.47 23.08
N LEU A 443 -9.84 8.77 24.15
CA LEU A 443 -8.89 8.02 24.96
C LEU A 443 -8.28 6.87 24.14
N ARG A 444 -9.08 6.19 23.32
CA ARG A 444 -8.60 5.14 22.40
C ARG A 444 -7.60 5.69 21.39
N THR A 445 -7.91 6.80 20.72
CA THR A 445 -7.00 7.46 19.77
C THR A 445 -5.71 7.90 20.45
N PHE A 446 -5.80 8.45 21.66
CA PHE A 446 -4.63 8.91 22.41
C PHE A 446 -3.74 7.74 22.87
N LEU A 447 -4.32 6.71 23.50
CA LEU A 447 -3.58 5.52 23.96
C LEU A 447 -3.06 4.65 22.81
N GLY A 448 -3.67 4.72 21.64
CA GLY A 448 -3.18 4.03 20.44
C GLY A 448 -1.87 4.60 19.89
N ALA A 449 -1.51 5.83 20.24
CA ALA A 449 -0.34 6.51 19.69
C ALA A 449 0.99 6.21 20.40
N PHE A 450 0.96 5.57 21.58
CA PHE A 450 2.17 5.25 22.33
C PHE A 450 1.96 4.05 23.26
N ARG A 451 3.07 3.43 23.67
CA ARG A 451 3.06 2.41 24.70
C ARG A 451 2.82 3.04 26.08
N LEU A 452 1.72 2.66 26.73
CA LEU A 452 1.41 3.15 28.07
C LEU A 452 2.46 2.61 29.08
N PRO A 453 3.05 3.46 29.93
CA PRO A 453 4.03 2.99 30.92
C PRO A 453 3.40 2.10 31.98
N GLY A 454 4.19 1.20 32.58
CA GLY A 454 3.73 0.35 33.68
C GLY A 454 3.73 1.02 35.06
N GLU A 455 4.46 2.11 35.23
CA GLU A 455 4.54 2.82 36.51
C GLU A 455 3.33 3.75 36.71
N ALA A 456 2.60 3.57 37.82
CA ALA A 456 1.38 4.34 38.12
C ALA A 456 1.61 5.87 38.10
N GLN A 457 2.76 6.35 38.61
CA GLN A 457 3.10 7.78 38.61
C GLN A 457 3.32 8.36 37.21
N GLN A 458 3.68 7.53 36.24
CA GLN A 458 3.86 7.97 34.85
C GLN A 458 2.51 8.01 34.14
N ILE A 459 1.64 7.02 34.36
CA ILE A 459 0.26 6.99 33.85
C ILE A 459 -0.51 8.22 34.37
N ASP A 460 -0.39 8.53 35.65
CA ASP A 460 -0.98 9.70 36.32
C ASP A 460 -0.68 11.01 35.56
N ARG A 461 0.61 11.30 35.32
CA ARG A 461 1.04 12.51 34.59
C ARG A 461 0.62 12.57 33.13
N ILE A 462 0.38 11.42 32.50
CA ILE A 462 -0.09 11.32 31.11
C ILE A 462 -1.59 11.63 31.06
N LEU A 463 -2.36 11.03 31.96
CA LEU A 463 -3.81 11.22 32.02
C LEU A 463 -4.18 12.62 32.50
N GLU A 464 -3.38 13.26 33.35
CA GLU A 464 -3.58 14.65 33.76
C GLU A 464 -3.50 15.61 32.55
N ALA A 465 -2.50 15.42 31.68
CA ALA A 465 -2.37 16.20 30.45
C ALA A 465 -3.53 15.92 29.47
N PHE A 466 -3.90 14.65 29.30
CA PHE A 466 -5.04 14.24 28.47
C PHE A 466 -6.37 14.86 28.94
N ALA A 467 -6.65 14.79 30.23
CA ALA A 467 -7.88 15.34 30.82
C ALA A 467 -7.95 16.86 30.66
N THR A 468 -6.81 17.55 30.80
CA THR A 468 -6.72 19.01 30.60
C THR A 468 -7.11 19.40 29.17
N HIS A 469 -6.70 18.62 28.16
CA HIS A 469 -7.11 18.85 26.76
C HIS A 469 -8.57 18.50 26.50
N CYS A 470 -9.14 17.58 27.28
CA CYS A 470 -10.56 17.22 27.22
C CYS A 470 -11.49 18.24 27.91
N ARG A 471 -10.94 19.32 28.51
CA ARG A 471 -11.69 20.36 29.24
C ARG A 471 -12.77 21.06 28.40
N GLU A 472 -12.52 21.28 27.12
CA GLU A 472 -13.39 22.05 26.23
C GLU A 472 -14.71 21.34 25.87
N ARG A 473 -14.94 20.14 26.40
CA ARG A 473 -16.07 19.30 26.01
C ARG A 473 -17.41 19.67 26.65
N ASP A 474 -17.47 20.64 27.58
CA ASP A 474 -18.67 21.08 28.34
C ASP A 474 -19.53 19.96 29.00
N LEU A 475 -19.13 18.69 28.84
CA LEU A 475 -19.90 17.49 29.18
C LEU A 475 -19.72 17.06 30.64
N PHE A 476 -18.65 17.50 31.30
CA PHE A 476 -18.20 16.93 32.57
C PHE A 476 -18.13 17.93 33.74
N GLY A 477 -18.40 19.21 33.51
CA GLY A 477 -18.37 20.26 34.54
C GLY A 477 -16.97 20.60 35.10
N CYS A 478 -15.97 19.71 34.99
CA CYS A 478 -14.57 19.95 35.34
C CYS A 478 -13.60 18.94 34.68
N VAL A 479 -12.30 19.25 34.74
CA VAL A 479 -11.19 18.40 34.26
C VAL A 479 -11.05 17.11 35.08
N ASP A 480 -11.28 17.18 36.39
CA ASP A 480 -11.10 16.05 37.32
C ASP A 480 -12.01 14.86 36.98
N VAL A 481 -13.22 15.12 36.49
CA VAL A 481 -14.16 14.05 36.08
C VAL A 481 -13.63 13.31 34.85
N ALA A 482 -13.09 14.03 33.86
CA ALA A 482 -12.48 13.40 32.69
C ALA A 482 -11.24 12.58 33.07
N TYR A 483 -10.45 13.09 34.01
CA TYR A 483 -9.28 12.41 34.57
C TYR A 483 -9.65 11.10 35.29
N LEU A 484 -10.56 11.15 36.27
CA LEU A 484 -10.97 9.98 37.06
C LEU A 484 -11.69 8.95 36.19
N LEU A 485 -12.55 9.39 35.28
CA LEU A 485 -13.26 8.49 34.38
C LEU A 485 -12.30 7.79 33.40
N SER A 486 -11.26 8.48 32.92
CA SER A 486 -10.23 7.86 32.06
C SER A 486 -9.47 6.76 32.79
N PHE A 487 -9.15 6.96 34.08
CA PHE A 487 -8.58 5.91 34.93
C PHE A 487 -9.52 4.71 35.07
N SER A 488 -10.80 4.95 35.37
CA SER A 488 -11.80 3.89 35.47
C SER A 488 -11.96 3.11 34.17
N MET A 489 -11.82 3.76 33.02
CA MET A 489 -11.89 3.11 31.70
C MET A 489 -10.67 2.22 31.43
N ILE A 490 -9.47 2.65 31.80
CA ILE A 490 -8.25 1.84 31.68
C ILE A 490 -8.29 0.63 32.64
N MET A 491 -8.79 0.83 33.86
CA MET A 491 -9.00 -0.26 34.82
C MET A 491 -10.04 -1.26 34.31
N LEU A 492 -11.17 -0.77 33.77
CA LEU A 492 -12.19 -1.62 33.15
C LEU A 492 -11.62 -2.41 31.96
N ASN A 493 -10.81 -1.78 31.10
CA ASN A 493 -10.18 -2.47 29.98
C ASN A 493 -9.28 -3.62 30.44
N THR A 494 -8.49 -3.37 31.49
CA THR A 494 -7.62 -4.39 32.08
C THR A 494 -8.45 -5.52 32.70
N ASP A 495 -9.55 -5.20 33.39
CA ASP A 495 -10.42 -6.21 33.99
C ASP A 495 -11.14 -7.08 32.95
N LEU A 496 -11.72 -6.46 31.91
CA LEU A 496 -12.51 -7.16 30.89
C LEU A 496 -11.67 -8.02 29.95
N HIS A 497 -10.45 -7.60 29.60
CA HIS A 497 -9.66 -8.23 28.52
C HIS A 497 -8.45 -9.02 29.01
N ASN A 498 -8.13 -8.99 30.31
CA ASN A 498 -7.06 -9.82 30.86
C ASN A 498 -7.53 -11.27 31.05
N ALA A 499 -6.90 -12.20 30.33
CA ALA A 499 -7.21 -13.63 30.39
C ALA A 499 -6.98 -14.27 31.77
N ASN A 500 -6.16 -13.64 32.63
CA ASN A 500 -5.89 -14.12 33.98
C ASN A 500 -7.06 -13.87 34.96
N ILE A 501 -8.02 -13.02 34.58
CA ILE A 501 -9.20 -12.73 35.39
C ILE A 501 -10.34 -13.61 34.92
N ARG A 502 -10.85 -14.44 35.82
CA ARG A 502 -11.99 -15.33 35.53
C ARG A 502 -13.24 -14.53 35.19
N ALA A 503 -14.03 -15.03 34.24
CA ALA A 503 -15.23 -14.36 33.75
C ALA A 503 -16.25 -14.01 34.84
N ASP A 504 -16.37 -14.82 35.89
CA ASP A 504 -17.27 -14.62 37.03
C ASP A 504 -16.80 -13.52 37.99
N LYS A 505 -15.53 -13.10 37.89
CA LYS A 505 -14.94 -12.04 38.72
C LYS A 505 -14.79 -10.70 37.99
N LYS A 506 -15.05 -10.67 36.69
CA LYS A 506 -15.01 -9.45 35.89
C LYS A 506 -16.10 -8.49 36.35
N MET A 507 -15.79 -7.20 36.33
CA MET A 507 -16.69 -6.13 36.72
C MET A 507 -17.92 -6.12 35.83
N SER A 508 -19.12 -6.15 36.42
CA SER A 508 -20.36 -6.06 35.66
C SER A 508 -20.65 -4.62 35.21
N CYS A 509 -21.51 -4.45 34.21
CA CYS A 509 -21.97 -3.12 33.79
C CYS A 509 -22.61 -2.34 34.96
N ALA A 510 -23.36 -3.02 35.82
CA ALA A 510 -23.98 -2.39 36.99
C ALA A 510 -22.94 -1.91 38.01
N ASP A 511 -21.88 -2.68 38.22
CA ASP A 511 -20.77 -2.30 39.11
C ASP A 511 -20.00 -1.11 38.53
N PHE A 512 -19.72 -1.11 37.23
CA PHE A 512 -19.06 0.01 36.57
C PHE A 512 -19.87 1.30 36.69
N VAL A 513 -21.18 1.25 36.45
CA VAL A 513 -22.08 2.41 36.62
C VAL A 513 -22.03 2.87 38.07
N LYS A 514 -22.25 1.98 39.04
CA LYS A 514 -22.21 2.31 40.48
C LYS A 514 -20.91 3.01 40.90
N ASN A 515 -19.77 2.57 40.36
CA ASN A 515 -18.45 3.12 40.69
C ASN A 515 -18.18 4.51 40.08
N ASN A 516 -18.90 4.90 39.02
CA ASN A 516 -18.60 6.10 38.23
C ASN A 516 -19.76 7.10 38.12
N VAL A 517 -20.92 6.82 38.74
CA VAL A 517 -22.07 7.75 38.76
C VAL A 517 -21.73 9.06 39.47
N ASN A 518 -20.90 9.04 40.52
CA ASN A 518 -20.62 10.22 41.32
C ASN A 518 -19.14 10.36 41.71
N TYR A 519 -18.54 11.51 41.37
CA TYR A 519 -17.17 11.88 41.72
C TYR A 519 -17.08 12.92 42.86
N GLY A 520 -18.17 13.16 43.58
CA GLY A 520 -18.19 14.03 44.77
C GLY A 520 -17.96 15.50 44.43
N LEU A 521 -16.99 16.15 45.08
CA LEU A 521 -16.73 17.58 44.86
C LEU A 521 -16.26 17.87 43.43
N SER A 522 -15.63 16.90 42.76
CA SER A 522 -15.14 17.05 41.39
C SER A 522 -16.28 17.28 40.39
N ASN A 523 -17.42 16.59 40.50
CA ASN A 523 -18.58 16.84 39.63
C ASN A 523 -19.60 17.83 40.24
N GLN A 524 -19.20 18.61 41.26
CA GLN A 524 -20.11 19.49 42.03
C GLN A 524 -21.32 18.74 42.62
N GLY A 525 -21.19 17.43 42.88
CA GLY A 525 -22.27 16.55 43.32
C GLY A 525 -23.28 16.16 42.23
N THR A 526 -23.05 16.52 40.97
CA THR A 526 -23.97 16.21 39.85
C THR A 526 -23.68 14.83 39.27
N PRO A 527 -24.60 13.87 39.35
CA PRO A 527 -24.36 12.51 38.87
C PRO A 527 -24.17 12.49 37.34
N LEU A 528 -23.25 11.65 36.86
CA LEU A 528 -23.12 11.39 35.44
C LEU A 528 -24.32 10.59 34.91
N PRO A 529 -24.77 10.82 33.65
CA PRO A 529 -25.89 10.08 33.10
C PRO A 529 -25.60 8.58 33.00
N GLU A 530 -26.48 7.74 33.57
CA GLU A 530 -26.34 6.28 33.48
C GLU A 530 -26.27 5.76 32.03
N PRO A 531 -27.08 6.24 31.06
CA PRO A 531 -26.97 5.78 29.66
C PRO A 531 -25.59 6.02 29.06
N PHE A 532 -24.92 7.11 29.47
CA PHE A 532 -23.57 7.41 29.03
C PHE A 532 -22.55 6.41 29.61
N LEU A 533 -22.62 6.11 30.90
CA LEU A 533 -21.74 5.11 31.54
C LEU A 533 -21.94 3.69 30.98
N ILE A 534 -23.20 3.32 30.69
CA ILE A 534 -23.54 2.05 30.03
C ILE A 534 -22.92 2.00 28.63
N SER A 535 -22.99 3.09 27.87
CA SER A 535 -22.38 3.17 26.53
C SER A 535 -20.86 2.97 26.57
N ILE A 536 -20.18 3.55 27.57
CA ILE A 536 -18.74 3.36 27.79
C ILE A 536 -18.41 1.89 28.05
N TYR A 537 -19.14 1.25 28.96
CA TYR A 537 -18.91 -0.14 29.32
C TYR A 537 -19.00 -1.06 28.11
N HIS A 538 -20.08 -0.96 27.34
CA HIS A 538 -20.26 -1.80 26.16
C HIS A 538 -19.22 -1.51 25.07
N ASN A 539 -18.86 -0.24 24.86
CA ASN A 539 -17.84 0.12 23.88
C ASN A 539 -16.47 -0.51 24.21
N ILE A 540 -16.06 -0.49 25.48
CA ILE A 540 -14.81 -1.13 25.93
C ILE A 540 -14.92 -2.65 25.89
N ALA A 541 -16.06 -3.22 26.31
CA ALA A 541 -16.27 -4.68 26.29
C ALA A 541 -16.22 -5.26 24.87
N THR A 542 -16.77 -4.54 23.89
CA THR A 542 -16.72 -4.95 22.48
C THR A 542 -15.37 -4.65 21.83
N ASN A 543 -14.76 -3.49 22.13
CA ASN A 543 -13.54 -3.03 21.49
C ASN A 543 -12.47 -2.61 22.52
N GLN A 544 -11.56 -3.55 22.79
CA GLN A 544 -10.42 -3.38 23.69
C GLN A 544 -9.54 -2.19 23.30
N PHE A 545 -9.00 -1.45 24.28
CA PHE A 545 -7.93 -0.50 24.03
C PHE A 545 -6.65 -1.24 23.61
N ARG A 546 -6.16 -0.91 22.43
CA ARG A 546 -4.87 -1.36 21.89
C ARG A 546 -3.86 -0.23 22.02
N THR A 547 -2.72 -0.52 22.62
CA THR A 547 -1.52 0.32 22.58
C THR A 547 -0.58 -0.22 21.51
N SER A 548 0.36 0.59 21.02
CA SER A 548 1.24 0.30 19.87
C SER A 548 1.94 -1.09 19.88
N ASP A 549 2.19 -1.71 21.03
CA ASP A 549 2.72 -3.08 21.12
C ASP A 549 1.81 -4.19 20.54
N THR A 550 0.50 -3.93 20.43
CA THR A 550 -0.50 -4.91 19.95
C THR A 550 -0.95 -4.65 18.52
N ASP A 551 -0.41 -3.59 17.89
CA ASP A 551 -0.55 -3.33 16.46
C ASP A 551 0.75 -3.73 15.75
N PRO A 552 0.77 -4.82 14.95
CA PRO A 552 1.97 -5.24 14.22
C PRO A 552 2.50 -4.17 13.25
N PHE A 553 1.78 -3.07 13.05
CA PHE A 553 2.14 -1.93 12.20
C PHE A 553 2.33 -0.61 12.96
N GLY A 554 2.49 -0.66 14.29
CA GLY A 554 2.66 0.54 15.12
C GLY A 554 3.86 1.42 14.71
N PRO A 555 3.78 2.75 14.95
CA PRO A 555 4.82 3.71 14.57
C PRO A 555 6.17 3.52 15.29
N ASP A 556 6.23 2.63 16.29
CA ASP A 556 7.44 2.32 17.06
C ASP A 556 8.51 1.53 16.27
N ARG A 557 8.30 1.29 14.96
CA ARG A 557 9.31 0.74 14.03
C ARG A 557 9.96 1.77 13.11
N TYR A 558 9.69 3.06 13.28
CA TYR A 558 10.40 4.16 12.60
C TYR A 558 11.62 4.68 13.37
#